data_AF-A0A838PZ31-F1
#
_entry.id   AF-A0A838PZ31-F1
#
_cell.length_a   1.000
_cell.length_b   1.000
_cell.length_c   1.000
_cell.angle_alpha   90.00
_cell.angle_beta   90.00
_cell.angle_gamma   90.00
#
_symmetry.space_group_name_H-M   'P 1'
#
loop_
_entity.id
_entity.type
_entity.pdbx_description
1 polymer ?
#
loop_
_entity_poly.entity_id
_entity_poly.type
_entity_poly.pdbx_seq_one_letter_code
_entity_poly.pdbx_strand_id
1 'polypeptide(L)'
;MANFFPRWSNWLPLKLLVCVVTIVMGLTAATWYYVTPKYTRVGYEPIQPVPFPHDLHVSQLGMDCRYCHSFVDVAAHSNLPTTQTCMACHQQVQKENPKLEPVRASWKTGQPIEWVQIHRTPDYVFYNHAAHVNRGISCAACHGQVNQMPVVYHAKPHSMAWCLECHRNPENFLRPEDQITNLDWKPDDVQPAAFVAKYGQPKDASEDWSQKQKLSQREIGQTLKERWNIQPPLNCQGCHR
;
A
#
# COMPACT_ATOMS: atom_id res chain seq x y z
N MET A 1 -54.29 -36.19 34.80
CA MET A 1 -52.90 -35.97 34.34
C MET A 1 -52.35 -34.78 35.10
N ALA A 2 -51.34 -34.96 35.94
CA ALA A 2 -50.71 -33.84 36.64
C ALA A 2 -50.02 -32.94 35.60
N ASN A 3 -50.31 -31.64 35.62
CA ASN A 3 -49.55 -30.69 34.81
C ASN A 3 -48.14 -30.60 35.40
N PHE A 4 -47.19 -31.31 34.79
CA PHE A 4 -45.79 -31.33 35.23
C PHE A 4 -45.11 -29.96 35.10
N PHE A 5 -45.62 -29.06 34.25
CA PHE A 5 -45.09 -27.71 34.06
C PHE A 5 -46.14 -26.62 34.25
N PRO A 6 -45.80 -25.50 34.92
CA PRO A 6 -46.67 -24.32 35.01
C PRO A 6 -47.00 -23.71 33.64
N ARG A 7 -48.17 -23.08 33.49
CA ARG A 7 -48.60 -22.44 32.23
C ARG A 7 -47.64 -21.36 31.68
N TRP A 8 -46.86 -20.72 32.55
CA TRP A 8 -45.86 -19.73 32.12
C TRP A 8 -44.70 -20.36 31.34
N SER A 9 -44.46 -21.67 31.50
CA SER A 9 -43.40 -22.40 30.80
C SER A 9 -43.66 -22.53 29.30
N ASN A 10 -44.91 -22.38 28.81
CA ASN A 10 -45.22 -22.34 27.38
C ASN A 10 -44.60 -21.12 26.66
N TRP A 11 -44.31 -20.04 27.39
CA TRP A 11 -43.64 -18.84 26.85
C TRP A 11 -42.11 -18.94 26.90
N LEU A 12 -41.57 -19.83 27.72
CA LEU A 12 -40.13 -20.04 27.86
C LEU A 12 -39.44 -20.39 26.52
N PRO A 13 -39.92 -21.34 25.69
CA PRO A 13 -39.27 -21.65 24.42
C PRO A 13 -39.25 -20.47 23.46
N LEU A 14 -40.32 -19.65 23.42
CA LEU A 14 -40.36 -18.44 22.59
C LEU A 14 -39.35 -17.39 23.06
N LYS A 15 -39.26 -17.14 24.38
CA LYS A 15 -38.28 -16.19 24.95
C LYS A 15 -36.84 -16.65 24.73
N LEU A 16 -36.57 -17.94 24.86
CA LEU A 16 -35.26 -18.54 24.57
C LEU A 16 -34.92 -18.41 23.09
N LEU A 17 -35.87 -18.69 22.20
CA LEU A 17 -35.68 -18.53 20.75
C LEU A 17 -35.34 -17.08 20.39
N VAL A 18 -36.10 -16.11 20.90
CA VAL A 18 -35.83 -14.68 20.67
C VAL A 18 -34.44 -14.31 21.18
N CYS A 19 -34.09 -14.70 22.42
CA CYS A 19 -32.78 -14.42 23.01
C CYS A 19 -31.63 -14.99 22.17
N VAL A 20 -31.74 -16.26 21.76
CA VAL A 20 -30.72 -16.93 20.94
C VAL A 20 -30.60 -16.25 19.58
N VAL A 21 -31.73 -15.94 18.92
CA VAL A 21 -31.73 -15.25 17.63
C VAL A 21 -31.09 -13.86 17.73
N THR A 22 -31.41 -13.08 18.77
CA THR A 22 -30.79 -11.77 19.01
C THR A 22 -29.29 -11.89 19.26
N ILE A 23 -28.84 -12.87 20.06
CA ILE A 23 -27.42 -13.10 20.33
C ILE A 23 -26.69 -13.49 19.04
N VAL A 24 -27.23 -14.44 18.26
CA VAL A 24 -26.61 -14.90 17.01
C VAL A 24 -26.53 -13.77 15.99
N MET A 25 -27.59 -12.99 15.81
CA MET A 25 -27.57 -11.82 14.91
C MET A 25 -26.56 -10.78 15.38
N GLY A 26 -26.53 -10.48 16.68
CA GLY A 26 -25.59 -9.54 17.27
C GLY A 26 -24.14 -9.97 17.07
N LEU A 27 -23.81 -11.24 17.35
CA LEU A 27 -22.47 -11.79 17.13
C LEU A 27 -22.10 -11.82 15.65
N THR A 28 -23.04 -12.15 14.76
CA THR A 28 -22.81 -12.16 13.30
C THR A 28 -22.51 -10.75 12.80
N ALA A 29 -23.31 -9.75 13.20
CA ALA A 29 -23.09 -8.36 12.84
C ALA A 29 -21.77 -7.81 13.40
N ALA A 30 -21.45 -8.11 14.66
CA ALA A 30 -20.19 -7.73 15.27
C ALA A 30 -18.99 -8.35 14.54
N THR A 31 -19.05 -9.66 14.25
CA THR A 31 -17.98 -10.35 13.52
C THR A 31 -17.81 -9.75 12.12
N TRP A 32 -18.91 -9.51 11.41
CA TRP A 32 -18.89 -8.89 10.08
C TRP A 32 -18.25 -7.50 10.08
N TYR A 33 -18.47 -6.71 11.14
CA TYR A 33 -17.95 -5.35 11.23
C TYR A 33 -16.48 -5.31 11.70
N TYR A 34 -16.14 -6.05 12.75
CA TYR A 34 -14.84 -5.96 13.41
C TYR A 34 -13.79 -6.90 12.82
N VAL A 35 -14.17 -8.04 12.23
CA VAL A 35 -13.25 -9.04 11.67
C VAL A 35 -13.11 -8.88 10.16
N THR A 36 -12.99 -7.63 9.69
CA THR A 36 -12.77 -7.37 8.27
C THR A 36 -11.28 -7.36 7.92
N PRO A 37 -10.88 -7.81 6.71
CA PRO A 37 -9.49 -7.75 6.27
C PRO A 37 -8.93 -6.32 6.11
N LYS A 38 -9.77 -5.29 6.28
CA LYS A 38 -9.36 -3.88 6.19
C LYS A 38 -8.41 -3.47 7.32
N TYR A 39 -8.41 -4.21 8.43
CA TYR A 39 -7.56 -3.91 9.59
C TYR A 39 -6.40 -4.91 9.73
N THR A 40 -6.30 -5.90 8.85
CA THR A 40 -5.26 -6.91 8.94
C THR A 40 -3.88 -6.27 8.86
N ARG A 41 -3.13 -6.37 9.97
CA ARG A 41 -1.75 -5.87 10.15
C ARG A 41 -1.57 -4.36 9.98
N VAL A 42 -2.61 -3.58 9.73
CA VAL A 42 -2.49 -2.12 9.61
C VAL A 42 -1.95 -1.54 10.92
N GLY A 43 -0.91 -0.71 10.82
CA GLY A 43 -0.21 -0.16 11.99
C GLY A 43 0.84 -1.11 12.59
N TYR A 44 1.10 -2.27 11.99
CA TYR A 44 2.24 -3.10 12.39
C TYR A 44 3.55 -2.36 12.18
N GLU A 45 4.23 -2.04 13.29
CA GLU A 45 5.46 -1.26 13.37
C GLU A 45 6.47 -2.00 14.26
N PRO A 46 7.25 -2.94 13.69
CA PRO A 46 8.23 -3.69 14.46
C PRO A 46 9.46 -2.84 14.78
N ILE A 47 10.10 -3.15 15.91
CA ILE A 47 11.40 -2.59 16.24
C ILE A 47 12.43 -3.12 15.24
N GLN A 48 13.12 -2.19 14.57
CA GLN A 48 14.18 -2.49 13.61
C GLN A 48 15.53 -2.60 14.32
N PRO A 49 16.49 -3.40 13.78
CA PRO A 49 17.84 -3.49 14.34
C PRO A 49 18.59 -2.15 14.27
N VAL A 50 18.29 -1.33 13.26
CA VAL A 50 18.82 0.02 13.09
C VAL A 50 17.64 0.97 12.89
N PRO A 51 17.53 2.06 13.66
CA PRO A 51 16.50 3.07 13.41
C PRO A 51 16.83 3.80 12.10
N PHE A 52 15.94 3.67 11.11
CA PHE A 52 16.08 4.32 9.81
C PHE A 52 14.91 5.30 9.57
N PRO A 53 15.09 6.58 9.92
CA PRO A 53 14.07 7.61 9.71
C PRO A 53 13.93 7.95 8.23
N HIS A 54 12.87 7.45 7.58
CA HIS A 54 12.61 7.74 6.16
C HIS A 54 12.25 9.22 5.95
N ASP A 55 11.65 9.87 6.93
CA ASP A 55 11.38 11.30 6.92
C ASP A 55 12.64 12.17 6.80
N LEU A 56 13.71 11.80 7.50
CA LEU A 56 15.00 12.46 7.35
C LEU A 56 15.59 12.22 5.96
N HIS A 57 15.59 10.97 5.50
CA HIS A 57 16.27 10.60 4.25
C HIS A 57 15.52 11.09 3.01
N VAL A 58 14.19 11.06 3.02
CA VAL A 58 13.36 11.42 1.86
C VAL A 58 12.96 12.88 1.93
N SER A 59 12.30 13.34 3.01
CA SER A 59 11.75 14.69 3.04
C SER A 59 12.78 15.78 3.34
N GLN A 60 13.74 15.54 4.24
CA GLN A 60 14.73 16.57 4.58
C GLN A 60 15.93 16.58 3.62
N LEU A 61 16.37 15.40 3.17
CA LEU A 61 17.53 15.25 2.29
C LEU A 61 17.17 15.11 0.80
N GLY A 62 15.90 14.89 0.47
CA GLY A 62 15.43 14.81 -0.92
C GLY A 62 15.86 13.56 -1.68
N MET A 63 16.20 12.46 -1.00
CA MET A 63 16.61 11.23 -1.70
C MET A 63 15.44 10.55 -2.40
N ASP A 64 15.63 10.22 -3.68
CA ASP A 64 14.68 9.40 -4.43
C ASP A 64 14.64 7.97 -3.88
N CYS A 65 13.45 7.39 -3.80
CA CYS A 65 13.21 6.05 -3.28
C CYS A 65 14.12 4.99 -3.91
N ARG A 66 14.43 5.11 -5.20
CA ARG A 66 15.22 4.15 -5.98
C ARG A 66 16.71 4.16 -5.63
N TYR A 67 17.19 5.18 -4.92
CA TYR A 67 18.57 5.20 -4.46
C TYR A 67 18.88 4.00 -3.54
N CYS A 68 17.95 3.69 -2.64
CA CYS A 68 18.05 2.52 -1.75
C CYS A 68 17.31 1.30 -2.32
N HIS A 69 16.13 1.52 -2.92
CA HIS A 69 15.27 0.46 -3.46
C HIS A 69 15.46 0.30 -4.97
N SER A 70 16.70 0.06 -5.38
CA SER A 70 17.16 0.13 -6.77
C SER A 70 16.53 -0.84 -7.76
N PHE A 71 15.88 -1.93 -7.30
CA PHE A 71 15.27 -2.92 -8.18
C PHE A 71 13.75 -2.78 -8.35
N VAL A 72 13.16 -1.74 -7.75
CA VAL A 72 11.70 -1.55 -7.69
C VAL A 72 11.04 -1.40 -9.08
N ASP A 73 11.77 -0.94 -10.08
CA ASP A 73 11.32 -0.72 -11.46
C ASP A 73 11.77 -1.83 -12.43
N VAL A 74 12.65 -2.74 -12.03
CA VAL A 74 13.17 -3.81 -12.91
C VAL A 74 12.84 -5.23 -12.44
N ALA A 75 12.59 -5.42 -11.14
CA ALA A 75 12.37 -6.73 -10.54
C ALA A 75 10.97 -6.88 -9.90
N ALA A 76 10.58 -8.13 -9.67
CA ALA A 76 9.33 -8.44 -8.99
C ALA A 76 9.37 -8.07 -7.49
N HIS A 77 10.53 -8.23 -6.86
CA HIS A 77 10.76 -7.83 -5.48
C HIS A 77 11.54 -6.51 -5.45
N SER A 78 11.16 -5.59 -4.57
CA SER A 78 11.99 -4.43 -4.24
C SER A 78 13.04 -4.88 -3.22
N ASN A 79 14.31 -4.59 -3.49
CA ASN A 79 15.40 -4.93 -2.60
C ASN A 79 15.41 -4.02 -1.37
N LEU A 80 15.91 -4.55 -0.25
CA LEU A 80 16.46 -3.70 0.81
C LEU A 80 17.87 -3.24 0.39
N PRO A 81 18.31 -2.04 0.80
CA PRO A 81 19.65 -1.58 0.49
C PRO A 81 20.69 -2.46 1.17
N THR A 82 21.82 -2.64 0.51
CA THR A 82 22.98 -3.28 1.14
C THR A 82 23.64 -2.33 2.13
N THR A 83 24.43 -2.87 3.05
CA THR A 83 25.23 -2.06 3.98
C THR A 83 26.14 -1.06 3.25
N GLN A 84 26.58 -1.38 2.03
CA GLN A 84 27.39 -0.47 1.21
C GLN A 84 26.65 0.83 0.89
N THR A 85 25.35 0.78 0.60
CA THR A 85 24.52 1.98 0.35
C THR A 85 24.53 2.90 1.57
N CYS A 86 24.40 2.35 2.78
CA CYS A 86 24.48 3.13 4.02
C CYS A 86 25.87 3.74 4.22
N MET A 87 26.91 2.94 3.99
CA MET A 87 28.29 3.35 4.22
C MET A 87 28.82 4.33 3.16
N ALA A 88 28.15 4.49 2.02
CA ALA A 88 28.49 5.52 1.03
C ALA A 88 28.54 6.93 1.64
N CYS A 89 27.67 7.21 2.64
CA CYS A 89 27.65 8.47 3.36
C CYS A 89 28.09 8.32 4.83
N HIS A 90 27.69 7.23 5.50
CA HIS A 90 27.90 7.09 6.95
C HIS A 90 29.35 6.79 7.37
N GLN A 91 30.28 6.69 6.41
CA GLN A 91 31.71 6.80 6.69
C GLN A 91 32.14 8.21 7.13
N GLN A 92 31.35 9.24 6.78
CA GLN A 92 31.63 10.65 7.07
C GLN A 92 30.50 11.31 7.87
N VAL A 93 29.25 10.99 7.54
CA VAL A 93 28.06 11.59 8.16
C VAL A 93 27.60 10.75 9.35
N GLN A 94 27.45 11.38 10.52
CA GLN A 94 27.00 10.70 11.76
C GLN A 94 27.84 9.46 12.10
N LYS A 95 29.12 9.46 11.70
CA LYS A 95 30.03 8.31 11.77
C LYS A 95 30.07 7.65 13.15
N GLU A 96 30.12 8.44 14.21
CA GLU A 96 30.25 7.98 15.61
C GLU A 96 28.89 7.85 16.33
N ASN A 97 27.77 7.98 15.61
CA ASN A 97 26.45 7.85 16.22
C ASN A 97 26.25 6.42 16.73
N PRO A 98 25.93 6.21 18.02
CA PRO A 98 25.78 4.86 18.59
C PRO A 98 24.64 4.06 17.93
N LYS A 99 23.62 4.75 17.39
CA LYS A 99 22.49 4.09 16.69
C LYS A 99 22.92 3.39 15.39
N LEU A 100 24.05 3.79 14.80
CA LEU A 100 24.59 3.20 13.57
C LEU A 100 25.59 2.06 13.84
N GLU A 101 25.78 1.65 15.10
CA GLU A 101 26.70 0.55 15.41
C GLU A 101 26.39 -0.74 14.63
N PRO A 102 25.12 -1.18 14.46
CA PRO A 102 24.86 -2.39 13.67
C PRO A 102 25.23 -2.23 12.19
N VAL A 103 25.14 -1.02 11.62
CA VAL A 103 25.60 -0.74 10.24
C VAL A 103 27.12 -0.85 10.15
N ARG A 104 27.84 -0.25 11.11
CA ARG A 104 29.31 -0.35 11.18
C ARG A 104 29.79 -1.77 11.42
N ALA A 105 29.09 -2.52 12.28
CA ALA A 105 29.37 -3.93 12.54
C ALA A 105 29.20 -4.75 11.26
N SER A 106 28.06 -4.58 10.57
CA SER A 106 27.79 -5.22 9.28
C SER A 106 28.87 -4.91 8.24
N TRP A 107 29.34 -3.65 8.17
CA TRP A 107 30.41 -3.25 7.27
C TRP A 107 31.76 -3.93 7.57
N LYS A 108 32.10 -4.08 8.85
CA LYS A 108 33.36 -4.71 9.28
C LYS A 108 33.36 -6.24 9.11
N THR A 109 32.24 -6.88 9.41
CA THR A 109 32.14 -8.35 9.43
C THR A 109 31.69 -8.94 8.10
N GLY A 110 31.08 -8.12 7.22
CA GLY A 110 30.43 -8.57 6.00
C GLY A 110 29.08 -9.26 6.21
N GLN A 111 28.62 -9.42 7.46
CA GLN A 111 27.32 -10.00 7.76
C GLN A 111 26.21 -8.96 7.51
N PRO A 112 25.10 -9.31 6.82
CA PRO A 112 24.03 -8.36 6.53
C PRO A 112 23.29 -7.93 7.80
N ILE A 113 22.60 -6.78 7.71
CA ILE A 113 21.70 -6.32 8.76
C ILE A 113 20.41 -7.17 8.70
N GLU A 114 20.04 -7.77 9.82
CA GLU A 114 18.83 -8.61 9.97
C GLU A 114 17.56 -7.74 10.10
N TRP A 115 17.16 -7.10 9.00
CA TRP A 115 15.96 -6.27 8.96
C TRP A 115 14.68 -7.06 9.23
N VAL A 116 13.76 -6.47 9.98
CA VAL A 116 12.43 -7.07 10.19
C VAL A 116 11.51 -6.62 9.06
N GLN A 117 11.15 -7.55 8.18
CA GLN A 117 10.26 -7.25 7.05
C GLN A 117 8.85 -6.89 7.53
N ILE A 118 8.37 -5.71 7.12
CA ILE A 118 7.05 -5.18 7.51
C ILE A 118 5.98 -5.68 6.54
N HIS A 119 6.22 -5.48 5.24
CA HIS A 119 5.28 -5.84 4.17
C HIS A 119 5.68 -7.20 3.60
N ARG A 120 4.84 -8.21 3.81
CA ARG A 120 5.00 -9.54 3.23
C ARG A 120 3.65 -10.10 2.82
N THR A 121 3.47 -10.33 1.53
CA THR A 121 2.35 -11.11 1.01
C THR A 121 2.56 -12.59 1.35
N PRO A 122 1.49 -13.40 1.44
CA PRO A 122 1.64 -14.84 1.57
C PRO A 122 2.49 -15.44 0.43
N ASP A 123 3.21 -16.52 0.70
CA ASP A 123 4.17 -17.09 -0.25
C ASP A 123 3.52 -17.67 -1.53
N TYR A 124 2.20 -17.90 -1.51
CA TYR A 124 1.39 -18.28 -2.67
C TYR A 124 0.88 -17.07 -3.48
N VAL A 125 1.35 -15.86 -3.18
CA VAL A 125 1.03 -14.62 -3.88
C VAL A 125 2.30 -14.05 -4.50
N PHE A 126 2.34 -14.03 -5.83
CA PHE A 126 3.48 -13.59 -6.61
C PHE A 126 3.31 -12.14 -7.05
N TYR A 127 3.62 -11.22 -6.15
CA TYR A 127 3.62 -9.79 -6.45
C TYR A 127 4.83 -9.39 -7.31
N ASN A 128 4.66 -8.38 -8.19
CA ASN A 128 5.73 -7.85 -9.03
C ASN A 128 5.76 -6.31 -8.99
N HIS A 129 6.76 -5.71 -8.32
CA HIS A 129 6.91 -4.25 -8.20
C HIS A 129 7.04 -3.56 -9.56
N ALA A 130 7.95 -4.03 -10.42
CA ALA A 130 8.19 -3.45 -11.73
C ALA A 130 6.92 -3.38 -12.59
N ALA A 131 6.03 -4.37 -12.48
CA ALA A 131 4.76 -4.39 -13.20
C ALA A 131 3.82 -3.24 -12.79
N HIS A 132 3.90 -2.76 -11.55
CA HIS A 132 3.06 -1.68 -11.02
C HIS A 132 3.72 -0.31 -11.22
N VAL A 133 4.99 -0.19 -10.81
CA VAL A 133 5.77 1.04 -10.89
C VAL A 133 5.85 1.53 -12.33
N ASN A 134 6.24 0.66 -13.27
CA ASN A 134 6.34 1.04 -14.68
C ASN A 134 4.99 1.32 -15.36
N ARG A 135 3.89 1.12 -14.65
CA ARG A 135 2.53 1.44 -15.10
C ARG A 135 1.92 2.60 -14.33
N GLY A 136 2.72 3.42 -13.65
CA GLY A 136 2.26 4.67 -13.05
C GLY A 136 1.61 4.51 -11.67
N ILE A 137 1.87 3.40 -10.96
CA ILE A 137 1.41 3.23 -9.58
C ILE A 137 2.50 3.74 -8.62
N SER A 138 2.15 4.77 -7.83
CA SER A 138 3.05 5.38 -6.84
C SER A 138 3.28 4.50 -5.62
N CYS A 139 4.46 4.64 -5.02
CA CYS A 139 4.81 4.05 -3.72
C CYS A 139 3.77 4.39 -2.63
N ALA A 140 3.25 5.63 -2.63
CA ALA A 140 2.28 6.12 -1.64
C ALA A 140 0.95 5.34 -1.65
N ALA A 141 0.54 4.84 -2.81
CA ALA A 141 -0.72 4.10 -2.95
C ALA A 141 -0.70 2.82 -2.11
N CYS A 142 0.45 2.14 -2.06
CA CYS A 142 0.63 0.86 -1.36
C CYS A 142 1.27 0.99 0.01
N HIS A 143 2.26 1.88 0.18
CA HIS A 143 3.05 2.00 1.41
C HIS A 143 2.67 3.20 2.28
N GLY A 144 1.76 4.06 1.82
CA GLY A 144 1.42 5.31 2.51
C GLY A 144 2.52 6.37 2.39
N GLN A 145 2.42 7.42 3.20
CA GLN A 145 3.37 8.54 3.20
C GLN A 145 4.67 8.16 3.93
N VAL A 146 5.46 7.27 3.34
CA VAL A 146 6.74 6.81 3.90
C VAL A 146 7.73 7.96 4.08
N ASN A 147 7.64 9.00 3.25
CA ASN A 147 8.39 10.26 3.42
C ASN A 147 8.08 10.99 4.74
N GLN A 148 7.03 10.61 5.46
CA GLN A 148 6.64 11.20 6.74
C GLN A 148 6.75 10.18 7.89
N MET A 149 7.40 9.03 7.66
CA MET A 149 7.52 7.94 8.63
C MET A 149 8.93 7.92 9.26
N PRO A 150 9.06 8.30 10.55
CA PRO A 150 10.30 8.07 11.30
C PRO A 150 10.60 6.58 11.52
N VAL A 151 9.54 5.77 11.61
CA VAL A 151 9.60 4.31 11.58
C VAL A 151 8.50 3.84 10.64
N VAL A 152 8.85 2.95 9.71
CA VAL A 152 7.86 2.44 8.75
C VAL A 152 6.89 1.52 9.47
N TYR A 153 5.61 1.71 9.17
CA TYR A 153 4.54 0.83 9.60
C TYR A 153 3.71 0.36 8.39
N HIS A 154 2.92 -0.68 8.60
CA HIS A 154 2.06 -1.24 7.58
C HIS A 154 0.84 -0.33 7.34
N ALA A 155 0.92 0.60 6.36
CA ALA A 155 -0.10 1.65 6.21
C ALA A 155 -1.38 1.20 5.49
N LYS A 156 -1.31 0.18 4.64
CA LYS A 156 -2.45 -0.36 3.86
C LYS A 156 -2.67 -1.83 4.20
N PRO A 157 -3.86 -2.41 3.99
CA PRO A 157 -4.12 -3.78 4.47
C PRO A 157 -3.47 -4.88 3.62
N HIS A 158 -3.14 -4.60 2.36
CA HIS A 158 -2.60 -5.56 1.37
C HIS A 158 -3.40 -6.87 1.27
N SER A 159 -4.71 -6.81 1.49
CA SER A 159 -5.61 -7.93 1.30
C SER A 159 -5.98 -8.10 -0.18
N MET A 160 -6.38 -9.30 -0.59
CA MET A 160 -6.82 -9.58 -1.96
C MET A 160 -7.93 -8.62 -2.42
N ALA A 161 -8.92 -8.35 -1.56
CA ALA A 161 -10.01 -7.44 -1.88
C ALA A 161 -9.52 -6.01 -2.17
N TRP A 162 -8.53 -5.54 -1.40
CA TRP A 162 -7.91 -4.23 -1.60
C TRP A 162 -7.09 -4.18 -2.91
N CYS A 163 -6.31 -5.23 -3.21
CA CYS A 163 -5.61 -5.32 -4.50
C CYS A 163 -6.59 -5.31 -5.68
N LEU A 164 -7.68 -6.08 -5.59
CA LEU A 164 -8.69 -6.17 -6.64
C LEU A 164 -9.51 -4.90 -6.81
N GLU A 165 -9.69 -4.10 -5.75
CA GLU A 165 -10.32 -2.77 -5.87
C GLU A 165 -9.55 -1.87 -6.84
N CYS A 166 -8.22 -1.84 -6.70
CA CYS A 166 -7.32 -1.16 -7.63
C CYS A 166 -7.33 -1.81 -9.02
N HIS A 167 -7.22 -3.14 -9.12
CA HIS A 167 -7.21 -3.81 -10.43
C HIS A 167 -8.51 -3.60 -11.24
N ARG A 168 -9.65 -3.47 -10.56
CA ARG A 168 -10.94 -3.16 -11.21
C ARG A 168 -11.04 -1.70 -11.65
N ASN A 169 -10.44 -0.78 -10.91
CA ASN A 169 -10.55 0.66 -11.15
C ASN A 169 -9.17 1.35 -11.08
N PRO A 170 -8.21 0.98 -11.95
CA PRO A 170 -6.83 1.48 -11.85
C PRO A 170 -6.74 2.99 -12.07
N GLU A 171 -7.67 3.58 -12.84
CA GLU A 171 -7.74 5.02 -13.08
C GLU A 171 -7.79 5.88 -11.80
N ASN A 172 -8.25 5.33 -10.69
CA ASN A 172 -8.28 6.03 -9.40
C ASN A 172 -6.90 6.16 -8.74
N PHE A 173 -5.87 5.49 -9.27
CA PHE A 173 -4.54 5.38 -8.65
C PHE A 173 -3.38 5.70 -9.59
N LEU A 174 -3.61 5.72 -10.90
CA LEU A 174 -2.60 5.99 -11.91
C LEU A 174 -2.09 7.44 -11.86
N ARG A 175 -0.77 7.61 -12.02
CA ARG A 175 -0.08 8.90 -12.06
C ARG A 175 0.88 8.97 -13.25
N PRO A 176 1.26 10.19 -13.69
CA PRO A 176 2.34 10.39 -14.65
C PRO A 176 3.64 9.68 -14.20
N GLU A 177 4.42 9.16 -15.15
CA GLU A 177 5.62 8.36 -14.84
C GLU A 177 6.70 9.13 -14.07
N ASP A 178 6.77 10.45 -14.23
CA ASP A 178 7.68 11.33 -13.51
C ASP A 178 7.23 11.62 -12.06
N GLN A 179 6.02 11.21 -11.68
CA GLN A 179 5.41 11.50 -10.37
C GLN A 179 5.22 10.24 -9.52
N ILE A 180 5.79 9.10 -9.93
CA ILE A 180 5.66 7.82 -9.22
C ILE A 180 6.29 7.89 -7.82
N THR A 181 7.52 8.42 -7.72
CA THR A 181 8.25 8.56 -6.44
C THR A 181 7.98 9.88 -5.73
N ASN A 182 7.14 10.76 -6.31
CA ASN A 182 6.66 11.96 -5.64
C ASN A 182 5.47 11.62 -4.72
N LEU A 183 5.74 11.48 -3.42
CA LEU A 183 4.72 11.11 -2.42
C LEU A 183 3.75 12.27 -2.11
N ASP A 184 4.13 13.51 -2.40
CA ASP A 184 3.31 14.69 -2.13
C ASP A 184 2.47 15.13 -3.34
N TRP A 185 2.61 14.43 -4.48
CA TRP A 185 1.87 14.70 -5.71
C TRP A 185 0.36 14.65 -5.51
N LYS A 186 -0.32 15.63 -6.12
CA LYS A 186 -1.78 15.72 -6.22
C LYS A 186 -2.22 15.89 -7.67
N PRO A 187 -3.44 15.45 -8.02
CA PRO A 187 -4.03 15.71 -9.34
C PRO A 187 -4.02 17.19 -9.73
N ASP A 188 -4.21 18.07 -8.75
CA ASP A 188 -4.22 19.53 -8.92
C ASP A 188 -2.89 20.11 -9.40
N ASP A 189 -1.77 19.39 -9.22
CA ASP A 189 -0.45 19.82 -9.66
C ASP A 189 -0.26 19.62 -11.19
N VAL A 190 -1.16 18.87 -11.82
CA VAL A 190 -1.11 18.59 -13.25
C VAL A 190 -1.66 19.76 -14.05
N GLN A 191 -0.81 20.33 -14.91
CA GLN A 191 -1.24 21.33 -15.88
C GLN A 191 -1.95 20.65 -17.06
N PRO A 192 -3.26 20.91 -17.29
CA PRO A 192 -4.04 20.15 -18.26
C PRO A 192 -3.51 20.25 -19.70
N ALA A 193 -3.11 21.45 -20.14
CA ALA A 193 -2.52 21.64 -21.47
C ALA A 193 -1.25 20.81 -21.68
N ALA A 194 -0.32 20.80 -20.73
CA ALA A 194 0.91 20.02 -20.80
C ALA A 194 0.64 18.51 -20.73
N PHE A 195 -0.31 18.11 -19.87
CA PHE A 195 -0.73 16.73 -19.74
C PHE A 195 -1.34 16.20 -21.04
N VAL A 196 -2.27 16.93 -21.65
CA VAL A 196 -2.89 16.53 -22.91
C VAL A 196 -1.89 16.53 -24.06
N ALA A 197 -0.96 17.49 -24.11
CA ALA A 197 0.11 17.49 -25.11
C ALA A 197 1.01 16.25 -25.00
N LYS A 198 1.32 15.80 -23.77
CA LYS A 198 2.18 14.64 -23.53
C LYS A 198 1.43 13.32 -23.68
N TYR A 199 0.28 13.18 -23.02
CA TYR A 199 -0.47 11.93 -22.85
C TYR A 199 -1.68 11.80 -23.78
N GLY A 200 -2.14 12.87 -24.38
CA GLY A 200 -3.39 12.92 -25.13
C GLY A 200 -4.60 13.08 -24.21
N GLN A 201 -5.77 12.75 -24.74
CA GLN A 201 -7.02 12.70 -24.00
C GLN A 201 -7.80 11.42 -24.38
N PRO A 202 -8.75 10.96 -23.56
CA PRO A 202 -9.57 9.80 -23.87
C PRO A 202 -10.34 9.94 -25.17
N LYS A 203 -10.61 8.82 -25.86
CA LYS A 203 -11.30 8.84 -27.16
C LYS A 203 -12.74 9.32 -27.08
N ASP A 204 -13.37 9.13 -25.91
CA ASP A 204 -14.75 9.49 -25.61
C ASP A 204 -14.86 10.89 -24.96
N ALA A 205 -13.77 11.65 -24.86
CA ALA A 205 -13.79 12.99 -24.31
C ALA A 205 -14.72 13.91 -25.13
N SER A 206 -15.76 14.44 -24.47
CA SER A 206 -16.76 15.32 -25.08
C SER A 206 -16.27 16.76 -25.31
N GLU A 207 -15.15 17.13 -24.69
CA GLU A 207 -14.58 18.48 -24.70
C GLU A 207 -13.05 18.43 -24.78
N ASP A 208 -12.42 19.54 -25.17
CA ASP A 208 -10.96 19.66 -25.20
C ASP A 208 -10.41 19.83 -23.78
N TRP A 209 -9.72 18.81 -23.29
CA TRP A 209 -9.20 18.80 -21.92
C TRP A 209 -7.97 19.69 -21.74
N SER A 210 -7.33 20.13 -22.81
CA SER A 210 -6.20 21.07 -22.73
C SER A 210 -6.64 22.44 -22.21
N GLN A 211 -7.91 22.78 -22.38
CA GLN A 211 -8.52 24.04 -21.95
C GLN A 211 -9.10 23.97 -20.52
N LYS A 212 -9.08 22.81 -19.88
CA LYS A 212 -9.55 22.68 -18.49
C LYS A 212 -8.64 23.43 -17.54
N GLN A 213 -9.21 23.95 -16.46
CA GLN A 213 -8.43 24.55 -15.37
C GLN A 213 -7.71 23.49 -14.53
N LYS A 214 -8.36 22.33 -14.31
CA LYS A 214 -7.84 21.21 -13.53
C LYS A 214 -8.31 19.89 -14.13
N LEU A 215 -7.53 18.83 -13.91
CA LEU A 215 -7.94 17.45 -14.18
C LEU A 215 -8.12 16.71 -12.85
N SER A 216 -9.20 15.96 -12.75
CA SER A 216 -9.42 15.03 -11.64
C SER A 216 -8.49 13.82 -11.73
N GLN A 217 -8.28 13.14 -10.61
CA GLN A 217 -7.55 11.87 -10.56
C GLN A 217 -8.07 10.86 -11.59
N ARG A 218 -9.39 10.77 -11.74
CA ARG A 218 -10.01 9.81 -12.65
C ARG A 218 -9.77 10.17 -14.11
N GLU A 219 -9.81 11.45 -14.47
CA GLU A 219 -9.51 11.92 -15.84
C GLU A 219 -8.05 11.65 -16.22
N ILE A 220 -7.13 11.98 -15.31
CA ILE A 220 -5.69 11.67 -15.46
C ILE A 220 -5.52 10.16 -15.64
N GLY A 221 -6.05 9.37 -14.70
CA GLY A 221 -5.87 7.93 -14.73
C GLY A 221 -6.54 7.24 -15.91
N GLN A 222 -7.69 7.71 -16.37
CA GLN A 222 -8.36 7.15 -17.55
C GLN A 222 -7.53 7.40 -18.82
N THR A 223 -6.98 8.60 -18.96
CA THR A 223 -6.07 8.93 -20.07
C THR A 223 -4.85 8.00 -20.08
N LEU A 224 -4.22 7.80 -18.92
CA LEU A 224 -3.04 6.94 -18.79
C LEU A 224 -3.39 5.46 -19.02
N LYS A 225 -4.54 5.00 -18.51
CA LYS A 225 -5.06 3.66 -18.71
C LYS A 225 -5.25 3.35 -20.19
N GLU A 226 -5.87 4.26 -20.95
CA GLU A 226 -6.09 4.12 -22.39
C GLU A 226 -4.78 4.18 -23.17
N ARG A 227 -3.94 5.19 -22.89
CA ARG A 227 -2.66 5.38 -23.58
C ARG A 227 -1.73 4.18 -23.45
N TRP A 228 -1.63 3.62 -22.25
CA TRP A 228 -0.74 2.51 -21.95
C TRP A 228 -1.42 1.13 -22.06
N ASN A 229 -2.69 1.10 -22.49
CA ASN A 229 -3.51 -0.10 -22.56
C ASN A 229 -3.41 -0.95 -21.28
N ILE A 230 -3.65 -0.34 -20.13
CA ILE A 230 -3.53 -1.00 -18.83
C ILE A 230 -4.75 -1.90 -18.60
N GLN A 231 -4.48 -3.21 -18.53
CA GLN A 231 -5.47 -4.25 -18.25
C GLN A 231 -4.98 -5.09 -17.07
N PRO A 232 -5.23 -4.65 -15.82
CA PRO A 232 -4.81 -5.42 -14.65
C PRO A 232 -5.52 -6.79 -14.62
N PRO A 233 -4.84 -7.86 -14.20
CA PRO A 233 -5.45 -9.18 -14.15
C PRO A 233 -6.53 -9.23 -13.06
N LEU A 234 -7.67 -9.84 -13.39
CA LEU A 234 -8.79 -10.08 -12.46
C LEU A 234 -9.03 -11.57 -12.19
N ASN A 235 -8.13 -12.43 -12.66
CA ASN A 235 -8.18 -13.88 -12.50
C ASN A 235 -7.08 -14.38 -11.55
N CYS A 236 -7.17 -15.64 -11.13
CA CYS A 236 -6.22 -16.22 -10.17
C CYS A 236 -4.79 -16.23 -10.72
N GLN A 237 -4.60 -16.48 -12.02
CA GLN A 237 -3.28 -16.57 -12.65
C GLN A 237 -2.48 -15.26 -12.58
N GLY A 238 -3.15 -14.13 -12.35
CA GLY A 238 -2.48 -12.84 -12.16
C GLY A 238 -1.56 -12.80 -10.94
N CYS A 239 -1.84 -13.56 -9.89
CA CYS A 239 -1.09 -13.50 -8.63
C CYS A 239 -0.85 -14.86 -7.96
N HIS A 240 -1.58 -15.92 -8.33
CA HIS A 240 -1.49 -17.26 -7.75
C HIS A 240 -1.00 -18.23 -8.83
N ARG A 241 0.32 -18.40 -8.92
CA ARG A 241 0.97 -19.23 -9.94
C ARG A 241 1.81 -20.34 -9.32
#